data_AF-A0A8J2KWL6-F1
#
_entry.id   AF-A0A8J2KWL6-F1
#
_cell.length_a   1.000
_cell.length_b   1.000
_cell.length_c   1.000
_cell.angle_alpha   90.00
_cell.angle_beta   90.00
_cell.angle_gamma   90.00
#
_symmetry.space_group_name_H-M   'P 1'
#
loop_
_entity.id
_entity.type
_entity.pdbx_description
1 polymer ?
#
loop_
_entity_poly.entity_id
_entity_poly.type
_entity_poly.pdbx_seq_one_letter_code
_entity_poly.pdbx_strand_id
1 'polypeptide(L)'
;ARSFLSLLSNGSTSSSIGTHPLIARFLRGVSKTRPPCPRYNTTWDPANVLTFLESLEPLEDLPIQKLAYKVIGLMSLATAHRVQTFSLIHLDEISHKEQVFAMRQLPLR
;
A
#
# COMPACT_ATOMS: atom_id res chain seq x y z
N ALA A 1 9.33 -2.39 -19.54
CA ALA A 1 9.30 -2.16 -21.00
C ALA A 1 8.74 -0.78 -21.37
N ARG A 2 7.53 -0.41 -20.92
CA ARG A 2 6.94 0.93 -21.19
C ARG A 2 7.84 2.10 -20.76
N SER A 3 8.49 1.99 -19.60
CA SER A 3 9.40 3.05 -19.09
C SER A 3 10.67 3.23 -19.94
N PHE A 4 11.20 2.17 -20.56
CA PHE A 4 12.35 2.26 -21.46
C PHE A 4 11.98 2.93 -22.79
N LEU A 5 10.81 2.59 -23.34
CA LEU A 5 10.33 3.21 -24.58
C LEU A 5 9.98 4.68 -24.42
N SER A 6 9.51 5.09 -23.23
CA SER A 6 9.31 6.51 -22.91
C SER A 6 10.62 7.31 -22.88
N LEU A 7 11.75 6.66 -22.55
CA LEU A 7 13.07 7.29 -22.63
C LEU A 7 13.57 7.35 -24.08
N LEU A 8 13.32 6.31 -24.87
CA LEU A 8 13.71 6.24 -26.28
C LEU A 8 12.92 7.20 -27.19
N SER A 9 11.64 7.44 -26.87
CA SER A 9 10.77 8.34 -27.64
C SER A 9 11.19 9.81 -27.59
N ASN A 10 11.99 10.20 -26.60
CA ASN A 10 12.51 11.57 -26.53
C ASN A 10 13.67 11.81 -27.51
N GLY A 11 14.30 10.74 -28.02
CA GLY A 11 15.46 10.81 -28.91
C GLY A 11 15.18 10.52 -30.38
N SER A 12 13.98 10.05 -30.74
CA SER A 12 13.65 9.75 -32.14
C SER A 12 12.16 9.93 -32.44
N THR A 13 11.89 10.84 -33.37
CA THR A 13 10.63 11.21 -34.05
C THR A 13 9.54 11.90 -33.21
N SER A 14 8.84 12.84 -33.86
CA SER A 14 7.78 13.71 -33.33
C SER A 14 6.47 12.97 -32.97
N SER A 15 6.49 11.65 -32.89
CA SER A 15 5.35 10.81 -32.59
C SER A 15 5.79 9.68 -31.66
N SER A 16 5.24 9.65 -30.45
CA SER A 16 5.60 8.68 -29.41
C SER A 16 5.58 7.24 -29.95
N ILE A 17 6.77 6.62 -29.98
CA ILE A 17 7.00 5.22 -30.38
C ILE A 17 6.09 4.25 -29.61
N GLY A 18 5.72 4.61 -28.37
CA GLY A 18 4.81 3.81 -27.54
C GLY A 18 3.36 3.79 -28.02
N THR A 19 2.96 4.71 -28.90
CA THR A 19 1.58 4.85 -29.41
C THR A 19 1.36 4.09 -30.71
N HIS A 20 2.43 3.64 -31.38
CA HIS A 20 2.29 2.87 -32.62
C HIS A 20 1.56 1.53 -32.36
N PRO A 21 0.47 1.22 -33.09
CA PRO A 21 -0.40 0.09 -32.76
C PRO A 21 0.31 -1.27 -32.83
N LEU A 22 1.31 -1.44 -33.70
CA LEU A 22 2.11 -2.67 -33.76
C LEU A 22 2.97 -2.86 -32.49
N ILE A 23 3.57 -1.78 -31.98
CA ILE A 23 4.43 -1.82 -30.79
C ILE A 23 3.58 -2.07 -29.54
N ALA A 24 2.42 -1.42 -29.45
CA ALA A 24 1.46 -1.68 -28.38
C ALA A 24 0.97 -3.14 -28.36
N ARG A 25 0.65 -3.72 -29.52
CA ARG A 25 0.26 -5.14 -29.63
C ARG A 25 1.40 -6.09 -29.27
N PHE A 26 2.62 -5.81 -29.73
CA PHE A 26 3.80 -6.60 -29.39
C PHE A 26 4.09 -6.59 -27.87
N LEU A 27 4.12 -5.42 -27.25
CA LEU A 27 4.34 -5.28 -25.80
C LEU A 27 3.23 -5.92 -24.97
N ARG A 28 1.99 -5.86 -25.46
CA ARG A 28 0.86 -6.56 -24.84
C ARG A 28 1.03 -8.07 -24.95
N GLY A 29 1.53 -8.57 -26.07
CA GLY A 29 1.93 -9.96 -26.25
C GLY A 29 3.01 -10.37 -25.24
N VAL A 30 4.12 -9.63 -25.20
CA VAL A 30 5.23 -9.86 -24.25
C VAL A 30 4.77 -9.84 -22.79
N SER A 31 3.89 -8.90 -22.42
CA SER A 31 3.33 -8.83 -21.06
C SER A 31 2.38 -9.98 -20.73
N LYS A 32 1.74 -10.61 -21.73
CA LYS A 32 0.93 -11.81 -21.54
C LYS A 32 1.80 -13.07 -21.46
N THR A 33 2.90 -13.12 -22.21
CA THR A 33 3.89 -14.22 -22.14
C THR A 33 4.60 -14.27 -20.79
N ARG A 34 4.79 -13.12 -20.13
CA ARG A 34 5.35 -13.02 -18.78
C ARG A 34 4.38 -12.26 -17.88
N PRO A 35 3.34 -12.94 -17.34
CA PRO A 35 2.46 -12.30 -16.37
C PRO A 35 3.30 -11.78 -15.20
N PRO A 36 2.97 -10.60 -14.66
CA PRO A 36 3.63 -10.11 -13.45
C PRO A 36 3.38 -11.12 -12.33
N CYS A 37 4.43 -11.81 -11.91
CA CYS A 37 4.36 -12.74 -10.79
C CYS A 37 3.91 -11.96 -9.54
N PRO A 38 3.01 -12.50 -8.71
CA PRO A 38 2.68 -11.88 -7.44
C PRO A 38 3.96 -11.58 -6.67
N ARG A 39 4.09 -10.32 -6.20
CA ARG A 39 5.30 -9.84 -5.53
C ARG A 39 5.65 -10.65 -4.27
N TYR A 40 4.66 -11.31 -3.68
CA TYR A 40 4.80 -12.12 -2.49
C TYR A 40 4.25 -13.51 -2.76
N ASN A 41 5.10 -14.52 -2.54
CA ASN A 41 4.73 -15.93 -2.67
C ASN A 41 4.00 -16.45 -1.42
N THR A 42 4.04 -15.68 -0.33
CA THR A 42 3.51 -16.07 0.98
C THR A 42 2.85 -14.84 1.62
N THR A 43 1.62 -15.02 2.08
CA THR A 43 0.93 -14.05 2.96
C THR A 43 1.29 -14.40 4.40
N TRP A 44 1.57 -13.40 5.23
CA TRP A 44 1.86 -13.60 6.65
C TRP A 44 0.58 -13.95 7.42
N ASP A 45 0.70 -14.74 8.50
CA ASP A 45 -0.42 -15.12 9.36
C ASP A 45 -0.70 -14.03 10.41
N PRO A 46 -1.88 -13.38 10.39
CA PRO A 46 -2.24 -12.36 11.36
C PRO A 46 -2.44 -12.88 12.79
N ALA A 47 -2.69 -14.18 12.96
CA ALA A 47 -2.88 -14.79 14.28
C ALA A 47 -1.65 -14.57 15.18
N ASN A 48 -0.44 -14.73 14.63
CA ASN A 48 0.80 -14.54 15.38
C ASN A 48 0.95 -13.12 15.94
N VAL A 49 0.47 -12.12 15.20
CA VAL A 49 0.51 -10.72 15.65
C VAL A 49 -0.54 -10.47 16.72
N LEU A 50 -1.73 -11.05 16.59
CA LEU A 50 -2.77 -10.96 17.62
C LEU A 50 -2.31 -11.60 18.93
N THR A 51 -1.74 -12.80 18.90
CA THR A 51 -1.21 -13.48 20.08
C THR A 51 -0.07 -12.68 20.73
N PHE A 52 0.79 -12.03 19.94
CA PHE A 52 1.78 -11.12 20.49
C PHE A 52 1.12 -9.94 21.21
N LEU A 53 0.13 -9.30 20.60
CA LEU A 53 -0.60 -8.15 21.17
C LEU A 53 -1.36 -8.50 22.46
N GLU A 54 -1.88 -9.72 22.56
CA GLU A 54 -2.49 -10.28 23.77
C GLU A 54 -1.47 -10.45 24.91
N SER A 55 -0.24 -10.86 24.59
CA SER A 55 0.82 -11.03 25.60
C SER A 55 1.32 -9.73 26.27
N LEU A 56 0.92 -8.55 25.77
CA LEU A 56 1.31 -7.24 26.31
C LEU A 56 0.45 -6.75 27.50
N GLU A 57 -0.13 -7.65 28.29
CA GLU A 57 -0.83 -7.33 29.54
C GLU A 57 0.10 -7.51 30.74
N PRO A 58 0.05 -6.68 31.80
CA PRO A 58 -0.94 -5.64 32.12
C PRO A 58 -0.64 -4.25 31.52
N LEU A 59 -1.69 -3.50 31.20
CA LEU A 59 -1.61 -2.15 30.60
C LEU A 59 -1.09 -1.07 31.58
N GLU A 60 -1.23 -1.30 32.88
CA GLU A 60 -1.00 -0.28 33.92
C GLU A 60 0.50 -0.01 34.16
N ASP A 61 1.35 -1.02 33.95
CA ASP A 61 2.81 -0.91 34.12
C ASP A 61 3.56 -0.74 32.80
N LEU A 62 2.84 -0.63 31.68
CA LEU A 62 3.43 -0.68 30.35
C LEU A 62 3.90 0.72 29.89
N PRO A 63 5.13 0.86 29.36
CA PRO A 63 5.57 2.14 28.81
C PRO A 63 4.68 2.59 27.65
N ILE A 64 4.41 3.91 27.58
CA ILE A 64 3.57 4.56 26.55
C ILE A 64 3.91 4.14 25.13
N GLN A 65 5.18 3.85 24.84
CA GLN A 65 5.65 3.36 23.55
C GLN A 65 5.03 2.01 23.18
N LYS A 66 4.99 1.05 24.12
CA LYS A 66 4.39 -0.28 23.89
C LYS A 66 2.87 -0.18 23.72
N LEU A 67 2.22 0.76 24.41
CA LEU A 67 0.80 1.04 24.22
C LEU A 67 0.53 1.60 22.81
N ALA A 68 1.35 2.55 22.35
CA ALA A 68 1.25 3.09 21.01
C ALA A 68 1.45 2.01 19.93
N TYR A 69 2.42 1.11 20.12
CA TYR A 69 2.62 -0.03 19.21
C TYR A 69 1.43 -0.99 19.20
N LYS A 70 0.80 -1.25 20.36
CA LYS A 70 -0.41 -2.09 20.43
C LYS A 70 -1.57 -1.48 19.64
N VAL A 71 -1.81 -0.18 19.81
CA VAL A 71 -2.87 0.56 19.10
C VAL A 71 -2.60 0.62 17.59
N ILE A 72 -1.39 1.01 17.18
CA ILE A 72 -1.03 1.09 15.75
C ILE A 72 -1.06 -0.31 15.11
N GLY A 73 -0.61 -1.34 15.82
CA GLY A 73 -0.67 -2.73 15.38
C GLY A 73 -2.10 -3.16 15.10
N LEU A 74 -3.03 -2.95 16.04
CA LEU A 74 -4.45 -3.26 15.87
C LEU A 74 -5.09 -2.45 14.73
N MET A 75 -4.79 -1.15 14.66
CA MET A 75 -5.32 -0.28 13.60
C MET A 75 -4.80 -0.68 12.21
N SER A 76 -3.54 -1.11 12.12
CA SER A 76 -2.95 -1.64 10.89
C SER A 76 -3.61 -2.95 10.46
N LEU A 77 -3.96 -3.81 11.41
CA LEU A 77 -4.65 -5.07 11.14
C LEU A 77 -6.09 -4.84 10.68
N ALA A 78 -6.80 -3.90 11.32
CA ALA A 78 -8.18 -3.57 11.00
C ALA A 78 -8.35 -2.83 9.67
N THR A 79 -7.45 -1.88 9.37
CA THR A 79 -7.58 -0.98 8.20
C THR A 79 -6.69 -1.39 7.02
N ALA A 80 -5.73 -2.30 7.22
CA ALA A 80 -4.71 -2.69 6.23
C ALA A 80 -3.93 -1.50 5.62
N HIS A 81 -3.79 -0.40 6.37
CA HIS A 81 -3.08 0.80 5.94
C HIS A 81 -1.55 0.63 6.01
N ARG A 82 -0.82 1.39 5.17
CA ARG A 82 0.64 1.44 5.23
C ARG A 82 1.09 2.23 6.45
N VAL A 83 2.27 1.90 6.99
CA VAL A 83 2.90 2.60 8.13
C VAL A 83 3.01 4.12 7.88
N GLN A 84 3.27 4.53 6.63
CA GLN A 84 3.35 5.93 6.21
C GLN A 84 2.04 6.72 6.41
N THR A 85 0.90 6.02 6.38
CA THR A 85 -0.40 6.66 6.62
C THR A 85 -0.54 7.03 8.09
N PHE A 86 0.01 6.22 9.01
CA PHE A 86 -0.07 6.47 10.45
C PHE A 86 0.70 7.71 10.90
N SER A 87 1.81 8.04 10.23
CA SER A 87 2.55 9.28 10.53
C SER A 87 1.82 10.55 10.10
N LEU A 88 0.79 10.43 9.26
CA LEU A 88 -0.04 11.54 8.79
C LEU A 88 -1.34 11.67 9.59
N ILE A 89 -1.60 10.78 10.55
CA ILE A 89 -2.81 10.84 11.37
C ILE A 89 -2.65 11.96 12.40
N HIS A 90 -3.43 13.03 12.22
CA HIS A 90 -3.60 14.07 13.22
C HIS A 90 -4.81 13.75 14.11
N LEU A 91 -4.63 13.86 15.43
CA LEU A 91 -5.67 13.56 16.42
C LEU A 91 -6.90 14.47 16.26
N ASP A 92 -6.71 15.67 15.74
CA ASP A 92 -7.76 16.68 15.54
C ASP A 92 -8.78 16.29 14.44
N GLU A 93 -8.43 15.36 13.56
CA GLU A 93 -9.28 14.90 12.46
C GLU A 93 -10.07 13.61 12.78
N ILE A 94 -9.92 13.08 14.00
CA ILE A 94 -10.61 11.86 14.42
C ILE A 94 -12.06 12.20 14.80
N SER A 95 -12.96 12.11 13.82
CA SER A 95 -14.41 12.25 14.04
C SER A 95 -15.06 10.88 14.27
N HIS A 96 -15.76 10.73 15.39
CA HIS A 96 -16.54 9.53 15.69
C HIS A 96 -17.82 9.54 14.87
N LYS A 97 -17.86 8.78 13.77
CA LYS A 97 -19.10 8.51 13.03
C LYS A 97 -19.56 7.10 13.35
N GLU A 98 -20.70 7.00 14.02
CA GLU A 98 -21.45 5.75 14.04
C GLU A 98 -21.80 5.41 12.59
N GLN A 99 -21.41 4.21 12.18
CA GLN A 99 -21.76 3.56 10.93
C GLN A 99 -20.79 3.83 9.75
N VAL A 100 -20.00 2.78 9.50
CA VAL A 100 -19.08 2.54 8.38
C VAL A 100 -17.77 3.34 8.45
N PHE A 101 -16.71 2.63 8.87
CA PHE A 101 -15.31 3.05 8.77
C PHE A 101 -14.90 3.16 7.29
N ALA A 102 -15.30 4.25 6.62
CA ALA A 102 -14.77 4.63 5.33
C ALA A 102 -13.83 5.83 5.52
N MET A 103 -12.54 5.56 5.73
CA MET A 103 -11.51 6.60 5.72
C MET A 103 -11.38 7.14 4.30
N ARG A 104 -12.01 8.28 4.03
CA ARG A 104 -11.92 8.99 2.75
C ARG A 104 -10.50 9.52 2.60
N GLN A 105 -9.68 8.86 1.77
CA GLN A 105 -8.38 9.39 1.35
C GLN A 105 -8.62 10.69 0.58
N LEU A 106 -8.06 11.81 1.07
CA LEU A 106 -8.07 13.09 0.38
C LEU A 106 -7.20 12.95 -0.90
N PRO A 107 -7.66 13.41 -2.08
CA PRO A 107 -6.80 13.44 -3.26
C PRO A 107 -5.65 14.41 -3.00
N LEU A 108 -4.43 13.87 -2.97
CA LEU A 108 -3.18 14.64 -2.96
C LEU A 108 -3.21 15.61 -4.15
N ARG A 109 -3.16 16.92 -3.86
CA ARG A 109 -2.99 17.99 -4.85
C ARG A 109 -1.52 18.28 -5.06
#